data_AF-A0A378B4E1-F1
#
_entry.id   AF-A0A378B4E1-F1
#
_cell.length_a   1.000
_cell.length_b   1.000
_cell.length_c   1.000
_cell.angle_alpha   90.00
_cell.angle_beta   90.00
_cell.angle_gamma   90.00
#
_symmetry.space_group_name_H-M   'P 1'
#
loop_
_entity.id
_entity.type
_entity.pdbx_description
1 polymer ?
#
loop_
_entity_poly.entity_id
_entity_poly.type
_entity_poly.pdbx_seq_one_letter_code
_entity_poly.pdbx_strand_id
1 'polypeptide(L)'
;MRKAFWLLFALALPALAQDPVLPAVTAIHTAPTLGELPPPESLRPCCAFGYDLHVRAAGIPIPMYQIGNVLTLGTLGKHHYNDSAFGAVKNLLGLSEEQNGLIYTRRGGFIDIAHVRNTADNTFYLFNRIAPTLGQAGRIFYSEELGVRRVQLNAFTPPAGVRQRYQLAA
;
A
#
# COMPACT_ATOMS: atom_id res chain seq x y z
N MET A 1 -2.46 54.24 1.73
CA MET A 1 -2.08 52.88 2.18
C MET A 1 -2.75 51.84 1.29
N ARG A 2 -2.27 51.63 0.05
CA ARG A 2 -3.01 50.82 -0.93
C ARG A 2 -2.14 50.38 -2.12
N LYS A 3 -0.89 49.96 -1.87
CA LYS A 3 0.01 49.49 -2.95
C LYS A 3 0.91 48.29 -2.59
N ALA A 4 0.82 47.74 -1.37
CA ALA A 4 1.75 46.69 -0.92
C ALA A 4 1.20 45.25 -0.97
N PHE A 5 -0.07 45.04 -1.35
CA PHE A 5 -0.72 43.73 -1.20
C PHE A 5 -0.62 42.80 -2.44
N TRP A 6 -0.04 43.27 -3.55
CA TRP A 6 -0.02 42.51 -4.81
C TRP A 6 1.27 41.72 -5.09
N LEU A 7 2.28 41.79 -4.20
CA LEU A 7 3.61 41.20 -4.45
C LEU A 7 3.86 39.85 -3.75
N LEU A 8 2.91 39.32 -2.97
CA LEU A 8 3.10 38.05 -2.25
C LEU A 8 2.49 36.82 -2.94
N PHE A 9 1.86 36.98 -4.11
CA PHE A 9 1.25 35.85 -4.84
C PHE A 9 2.12 35.26 -5.96
N ALA A 10 3.32 35.80 -6.19
CA ALA A 10 4.17 35.41 -7.32
C ALA A 10 5.18 34.27 -7.03
N LEU A 11 5.19 33.68 -5.84
CA LEU A 11 6.17 32.65 -5.44
C LEU A 11 5.60 31.25 -5.22
N ALA A 12 4.31 31.03 -5.51
CA ALA A 12 3.75 29.68 -5.54
C ALA A 12 4.08 29.00 -6.89
N LEU A 13 5.35 28.72 -7.13
CA LEU A 13 5.75 27.75 -8.15
C LEU A 13 5.19 26.40 -7.72
N PRO A 14 4.36 25.71 -8.52
CA PRO A 14 4.07 24.32 -8.25
C PRO A 14 5.40 23.58 -8.42
N ALA A 15 5.92 23.05 -7.32
CA ALA A 15 6.94 22.02 -7.39
C ALA A 15 6.28 20.79 -8.02
N LEU A 16 6.17 20.78 -9.34
CA LEU A 16 5.85 19.59 -10.11
C LEU A 16 7.03 18.65 -9.90
N ALA A 17 6.83 17.57 -9.16
CA ALA A 17 7.74 16.46 -9.15
C ALA A 17 7.85 15.95 -10.59
N GLN A 18 8.91 16.35 -11.30
CA GLN A 18 9.23 15.92 -12.66
C GLN A 18 9.97 14.58 -12.67
N ASP A 19 10.13 13.94 -11.52
CA ASP A 19 10.72 12.61 -11.45
C ASP A 19 9.88 11.68 -12.34
N PRO A 20 10.51 10.99 -13.31
CA PRO A 20 9.77 10.03 -14.12
C PRO A 20 9.16 9.01 -13.16
N VAL A 21 7.82 8.92 -13.18
CA VAL A 21 7.10 7.78 -12.61
C VAL A 21 7.83 6.54 -13.14
N LEU A 22 8.29 5.68 -12.24
CA LEU A 22 9.07 4.49 -12.60
C LEU A 22 8.41 3.84 -13.82
N PRO A 23 9.17 3.57 -14.90
CA PRO A 23 8.57 3.06 -16.12
C PRO A 23 7.80 1.78 -15.81
N ALA A 24 6.58 1.67 -16.32
CA ALA A 24 5.80 0.46 -16.19
C ALA A 24 6.63 -0.72 -16.71
N VAL A 25 6.91 -1.69 -15.83
CA VAL A 25 7.73 -2.85 -16.18
C VAL A 25 6.90 -3.75 -17.11
N THR A 26 7.39 -3.96 -18.33
CA THR A 26 6.79 -4.92 -19.25
C THR A 26 7.16 -6.34 -18.80
N ALA A 27 6.16 -7.19 -18.58
CA ALA A 27 6.34 -8.59 -18.27
C ALA A 27 7.06 -9.30 -19.44
N ILE A 28 8.25 -9.81 -19.14
CA ILE A 28 9.05 -10.60 -20.09
C ILE A 28 8.51 -12.03 -20.19
N HIS A 29 7.98 -12.55 -19.08
CA HIS A 29 7.43 -13.89 -18.94
C HIS A 29 6.03 -13.84 -18.30
N THR A 30 5.16 -14.78 -18.70
CA THR A 30 3.86 -15.00 -18.07
C THR A 30 3.99 -16.04 -16.98
N ALA A 31 3.45 -15.76 -15.79
CA ALA A 31 3.27 -16.74 -14.73
C ALA A 31 1.82 -17.27 -14.72
N PRO A 32 1.59 -18.54 -14.32
CA PRO A 32 0.23 -19.01 -14.08
C PRO A 32 -0.41 -18.25 -12.91
N THR A 33 -1.72 -18.08 -12.97
CA THR A 33 -2.48 -17.60 -11.82
C THR A 33 -2.53 -18.67 -10.76
N LEU A 34 -2.43 -18.28 -9.49
CA LEU A 34 -2.87 -19.10 -8.38
C LEU A 34 -4.40 -19.19 -8.41
N GLY A 35 -4.96 -20.32 -7.94
CA GLY A 35 -6.39 -20.58 -7.90
C GLY A 35 -7.13 -19.68 -6.89
N GLU A 36 -7.95 -20.27 -6.03
CA GLU A 36 -8.68 -19.49 -5.02
C GLU A 36 -7.72 -18.89 -3.98
N LEU A 37 -7.56 -17.56 -4.04
CA LEU A 37 -6.90 -16.76 -3.01
C LEU A 37 -7.96 -16.01 -2.20
N PRO A 38 -7.89 -16.00 -0.86
CA PRO A 38 -8.76 -15.16 -0.05
C PRO A 38 -8.45 -13.68 -0.31
N PRO A 39 -9.46 -12.79 -0.28
CA PRO A 39 -9.22 -11.35 -0.34
C PRO A 39 -8.33 -10.92 0.84
N PRO A 40 -7.36 -10.02 0.62
CA PRO A 40 -6.51 -9.55 1.70
C PRO A 40 -7.31 -8.70 2.70
N GLU A 41 -7.04 -8.91 3.98
CA GLU A 41 -7.60 -8.11 5.08
C GLU A 41 -6.71 -6.89 5.35
N SER A 42 -7.30 -5.72 5.58
CA SER A 42 -6.58 -4.43 5.53
C SER A 42 -6.01 -3.93 6.86
N LEU A 43 -6.06 -4.71 7.93
CA LEU A 43 -5.70 -4.21 9.26
C LEU A 43 -4.22 -4.46 9.60
N ARG A 44 -3.30 -3.97 8.75
CA ARG A 44 -1.91 -3.76 9.20
C ARG A 44 -1.86 -2.42 9.94
N PRO A 45 -1.43 -2.39 11.22
CA PRO A 45 -1.36 -1.14 11.97
C PRO A 45 -0.38 -0.20 11.26
N CYS A 46 -0.92 0.90 10.76
CA CYS A 46 -0.23 1.93 9.99
C CYS A 46 -0.63 3.32 10.50
N CYS A 47 -0.08 4.39 9.93
CA CYS A 47 -0.43 5.79 10.25
C CYS A 47 0.11 6.38 11.57
N ALA A 48 0.90 5.64 12.35
CA ALA A 48 1.66 6.21 13.46
C ALA A 48 2.86 7.00 12.88
N PHE A 49 2.66 8.28 12.57
CA PHE A 49 3.68 9.12 11.95
C PHE A 49 4.61 9.77 12.98
N GLY A 50 5.92 9.74 12.73
CA GLY A 50 6.94 10.37 13.57
C GLY A 50 8.01 9.38 14.05
N TYR A 51 8.73 9.76 15.11
CA TYR A 51 9.66 8.91 15.86
C TYR A 51 9.43 9.16 17.35
N ASP A 52 9.89 8.24 18.21
CA ASP A 52 9.76 8.36 19.67
C ASP A 52 8.29 8.51 20.14
N LEU A 53 7.42 7.69 19.54
CA LEU A 53 5.99 7.75 19.77
C LEU A 53 5.62 7.15 21.13
N HIS A 54 5.14 7.99 22.02
CA HIS A 54 4.65 7.61 23.34
C HIS A 54 3.14 7.35 23.31
N VAL A 55 2.67 6.42 24.13
CA VAL A 55 1.25 6.06 24.19
C VAL A 55 0.60 6.54 25.48
N ARG A 56 -0.70 6.83 25.40
CA ARG A 56 -1.55 7.13 26.54
C ARG A 56 -2.78 6.23 26.49
N ALA A 57 -3.14 5.65 27.63
CA ALA A 57 -4.38 4.89 27.80
C ALA A 57 -5.27 5.64 28.79
N ALA A 58 -6.51 5.96 28.39
CA ALA A 58 -7.44 6.76 29.19
C ALA A 58 -6.83 8.07 29.74
N GLY A 59 -5.94 8.70 28.96
CA GLY A 59 -5.24 9.93 29.34
C GLY A 59 -3.99 9.74 30.22
N ILE A 60 -3.71 8.52 30.70
CA ILE A 60 -2.53 8.21 31.52
C ILE A 60 -1.37 7.77 30.61
N PRO A 61 -0.18 8.40 30.69
CA PRO A 61 0.99 7.95 29.93
C PRO A 61 1.43 6.57 30.41
N ILE A 62 1.74 5.67 29.48
CA ILE A 62 2.33 4.37 29.83
C ILE A 62 3.86 4.56 29.90
N PRO A 63 4.46 4.55 31.11
CA PRO A 63 5.89 4.75 31.24
C PRO A 63 6.65 3.58 30.62
N MET A 64 7.86 3.86 30.12
CA MET A 64 8.79 2.86 29.57
C MET A 64 8.29 2.08 28.35
N TYR A 65 7.16 2.48 27.75
CA TYR A 65 6.66 1.90 26.49
C TYR A 65 6.61 2.95 25.39
N GLN A 66 7.17 2.61 24.24
CA GLN A 66 7.21 3.43 23.04
C GLN A 66 6.86 2.56 21.83
N ILE A 67 6.18 3.13 20.85
CA ILE A 67 5.93 2.45 19.57
C ILE A 67 7.17 2.59 18.70
N GLY A 68 7.87 1.47 18.49
CA GLY A 68 8.96 1.39 17.51
C GLY A 68 8.41 1.37 16.09
N ASN A 69 8.20 2.55 15.50
CA ASN A 69 7.61 2.71 14.17
C ASN A 69 8.63 3.11 13.09
N VAL A 70 9.92 3.18 13.41
CA VAL A 70 10.99 3.52 12.45
C VAL A 70 11.82 2.28 12.14
N LEU A 71 11.89 1.92 10.86
CA LEU A 71 12.54 0.71 10.38
C LEU A 71 13.78 1.02 9.53
N THR A 72 14.65 0.04 9.44
CA THR A 72 15.73 -0.03 8.46
C THR A 72 15.51 -1.20 7.52
N LEU A 73 16.27 -1.27 6.43
CA LEU A 73 16.21 -2.43 5.52
C LEU A 73 16.50 -3.76 6.24
N GLY A 74 17.37 -3.75 7.25
CA GLY A 74 17.73 -4.95 8.02
C GLY A 74 16.66 -5.41 9.02
N THR A 75 15.68 -4.56 9.33
CA THR A 75 14.64 -4.86 10.34
C THR A 75 13.28 -5.16 9.72
N LEU A 76 13.13 -5.13 8.39
CA LEU A 76 11.84 -5.30 7.71
C LEU A 76 11.21 -6.69 7.90
N GLY A 77 12.05 -7.72 8.00
CA GLY A 77 11.57 -9.11 7.95
C GLY A 77 11.14 -9.56 6.56
N LYS A 78 10.60 -10.78 6.48
CA LYS A 78 10.07 -11.36 5.24
C LYS A 78 8.58 -11.07 5.12
N HIS A 79 8.14 -10.74 3.91
CA HIS A 79 6.73 -10.45 3.65
C HIS A 79 5.93 -11.73 3.42
N HIS A 80 4.78 -11.83 4.09
CA HIS A 80 3.81 -12.90 3.90
C HIS A 80 2.48 -12.33 3.40
N TYR A 81 1.92 -12.98 2.37
CA TYR A 81 0.63 -12.60 1.81
C TYR A 81 -0.46 -12.71 2.88
N ASN A 82 -1.22 -11.64 3.05
CA ASN A 82 -2.38 -11.60 3.95
C ASN A 82 -2.07 -12.06 5.38
N ASP A 83 -1.00 -11.52 5.98
CA ASP A 83 -0.74 -11.67 7.41
C ASP A 83 -1.81 -10.90 8.21
N SER A 84 -2.89 -11.61 8.56
CA SER A 84 -4.14 -11.06 9.10
C SER A 84 -4.03 -10.63 10.57
N ALA A 85 -5.15 -10.21 11.19
CA ALA A 85 -5.26 -9.52 12.49
C ALA A 85 -4.38 -10.04 13.65
N PHE A 86 -3.95 -11.30 13.66
CA PHE A 86 -2.99 -11.82 14.65
C PHE A 86 -1.56 -11.28 14.43
N GLY A 87 -1.14 -11.10 13.18
CA GLY A 87 0.08 -10.39 12.80
C GLY A 87 0.05 -8.92 13.20
N ALA A 88 -1.12 -8.27 13.18
CA ALA A 88 -1.29 -6.90 13.67
C ALA A 88 -1.02 -6.77 15.17
N VAL A 89 -1.56 -7.68 15.98
CA VAL A 89 -1.31 -7.75 17.43
C VAL A 89 0.15 -8.06 17.71
N LYS A 90 0.75 -9.02 16.99
CA LYS A 90 2.19 -9.32 17.11
C LYS A 90 3.07 -8.12 16.74
N ASN A 91 2.73 -7.38 15.69
CA ASN A 91 3.44 -6.16 15.30
C ASN A 91 3.38 -5.09 16.39
N LEU A 92 2.19 -4.84 16.97
CA LEU A 92 2.03 -3.89 18.08
C LEU A 92 2.84 -4.27 19.34
N LEU A 93 3.01 -5.57 19.56
CA LEU A 93 3.80 -6.10 20.67
C LEU A 93 5.30 -6.25 20.33
N GLY A 94 5.72 -5.94 19.11
CA GLY A 94 7.11 -6.11 18.65
C GLY A 94 7.55 -7.57 18.46
N LEU A 95 6.61 -8.52 18.40
CA LEU A 95 6.85 -9.97 18.31
C LEU A 95 6.69 -10.53 16.89
N SER A 96 6.46 -9.66 15.91
CA SER A 96 6.31 -10.09 14.52
C SER A 96 7.67 -10.36 13.86
N GLU A 97 7.78 -11.42 13.06
CA GLU A 97 8.93 -11.59 12.18
C GLU A 97 8.84 -10.67 10.94
N GLU A 98 7.63 -10.20 10.62
CA GLU A 98 7.32 -9.24 9.57
C GLU A 98 6.97 -7.88 10.19
N GLN A 99 7.89 -6.92 10.16
CA GLN A 99 7.78 -5.64 10.89
C GLN A 99 7.17 -4.54 10.02
N ASN A 100 6.20 -3.79 10.54
CA ASN A 100 5.56 -2.67 9.86
C ASN A 100 5.95 -1.32 10.49
N GLY A 101 6.20 -0.30 9.66
CA GLY A 101 6.66 1.01 10.10
C GLY A 101 7.15 1.87 8.94
N LEU A 102 7.89 2.92 9.28
CA LEU A 102 8.37 3.96 8.36
C LEU A 102 9.87 3.76 8.07
N ILE A 103 10.24 3.80 6.79
CA ILE A 103 11.65 3.93 6.37
C ILE A 103 11.88 5.34 5.87
N TYR A 104 12.73 6.11 6.55
CA TYR A 104 13.12 7.43 6.08
C TYR A 104 14.13 7.34 4.94
N THR A 105 13.97 8.20 3.92
CA THR A 105 14.85 8.22 2.76
C THR A 105 15.82 9.39 2.82
N ARG A 106 16.98 9.25 2.16
CA ARG A 106 17.99 10.32 2.05
C ARG A 106 17.55 11.51 1.19
N ARG A 107 16.47 11.37 0.41
CA ARG A 107 15.93 12.42 -0.47
C ARG A 107 14.81 13.23 0.18
N GLY A 108 14.60 13.07 1.48
CA GLY A 108 13.43 13.57 2.17
C GLY A 108 12.23 12.61 2.01
N GLY A 109 11.34 12.60 3.00
CA GLY A 109 10.18 11.72 3.05
C GLY A 109 10.45 10.33 3.63
N PHE A 110 9.39 9.52 3.62
CA PHE A 110 9.36 8.20 4.23
C PHE A 110 8.54 7.22 3.39
N ILE A 111 8.80 5.93 3.56
CA ILE A 111 8.04 4.85 2.97
C ILE A 111 7.29 4.14 4.11
N ASP A 112 5.95 4.18 4.06
CA ASP A 112 5.12 3.39 4.96
C ASP A 112 5.00 1.95 4.42
N ILE A 113 5.62 1.03 5.14
CA ILE A 113 5.75 -0.37 4.71
C ILE A 113 4.43 -1.13 4.80
N ALA A 114 3.54 -0.78 5.74
CA ALA A 114 2.24 -1.42 5.83
C ALA A 114 1.41 -1.12 4.57
N HIS A 115 1.43 0.13 4.10
CA HIS A 115 0.76 0.53 2.87
C HIS A 115 1.36 -0.13 1.62
N VAL A 116 2.69 -0.23 1.55
CA VAL A 116 3.38 -0.94 0.45
C VAL A 116 2.96 -2.41 0.39
N ARG A 117 2.95 -3.10 1.53
CA ARG A 117 2.56 -4.53 1.61
C ARG A 117 1.09 -4.75 1.32
N ASN A 118 0.21 -3.92 1.87
CA ASN A 118 -1.22 -3.97 1.54
C ASN A 118 -1.43 -3.76 0.04
N THR A 119 -0.70 -2.85 -0.59
CA THR A 119 -0.78 -2.63 -2.05
C THR A 119 -0.28 -3.86 -2.81
N ALA A 120 0.84 -4.45 -2.40
CA ALA A 120 1.37 -5.67 -3.01
C ALA A 120 0.39 -6.85 -2.94
N ASP A 121 -0.21 -7.10 -1.76
CA ASP A 121 -1.22 -8.12 -1.56
C ASP A 121 -2.46 -7.87 -2.43
N ASN A 122 -2.95 -6.63 -2.49
CA ASN A 122 -4.10 -6.27 -3.32
C ASN A 122 -3.82 -6.45 -4.82
N THR A 123 -2.65 -6.03 -5.30
CA THR A 123 -2.24 -6.22 -6.70
C THR A 123 -2.16 -7.70 -7.04
N PHE A 124 -1.54 -8.49 -6.18
CA PHE A 124 -1.41 -9.93 -6.38
C PHE A 124 -2.77 -10.63 -6.39
N TYR A 125 -3.64 -10.30 -5.43
CA TYR A 125 -5.01 -10.81 -5.38
C TYR A 125 -5.79 -10.46 -6.65
N LEU A 126 -5.81 -9.18 -7.03
CA LEU A 126 -6.54 -8.71 -8.19
C LEU A 126 -6.07 -9.37 -9.49
N PHE A 127 -4.76 -9.47 -9.70
CA PHE A 127 -4.21 -10.15 -10.86
C PHE A 127 -4.77 -11.57 -11.00
N ASN A 128 -4.75 -12.35 -9.91
CA ASN A 128 -5.24 -13.73 -9.91
C ASN A 128 -6.76 -13.83 -10.12
N ARG A 129 -7.53 -12.79 -9.77
CA ARG A 129 -8.98 -12.75 -10.03
C ARG A 129 -9.32 -12.28 -11.45
N ILE A 130 -8.55 -11.32 -11.98
CA ILE A 130 -8.82 -10.67 -13.26
C ILE A 130 -8.28 -11.50 -14.43
N ALA A 131 -7.05 -12.02 -14.35
CA ALA A 131 -6.40 -12.68 -15.47
C ALA A 131 -7.21 -13.86 -16.07
N PRO A 132 -7.84 -14.76 -15.28
CA PRO A 132 -8.65 -15.86 -15.82
C PRO A 132 -9.95 -15.41 -16.49
N THR A 133 -10.47 -14.22 -16.13
CA THR A 133 -11.76 -13.69 -16.59
C THR A 133 -11.61 -12.41 -17.42
N LEU A 134 -10.40 -12.11 -17.90
CA LEU A 134 -10.08 -10.87 -18.60
C LEU A 134 -11.01 -10.63 -19.80
N GLY A 135 -11.65 -9.47 -19.82
CA GLY A 135 -12.62 -9.07 -20.85
C GLY A 135 -14.07 -9.37 -20.49
N GLN A 136 -14.34 -10.09 -19.40
CA GLN A 136 -15.70 -10.37 -18.93
C GLN A 136 -16.17 -9.30 -17.94
N ALA A 137 -17.47 -8.99 -17.95
CA ALA A 137 -18.08 -8.17 -16.91
C ALA A 137 -18.16 -8.97 -15.60
N GLY A 138 -17.97 -8.30 -14.46
CA GLY A 138 -17.94 -8.98 -13.18
C GLY A 138 -17.75 -8.03 -12.01
N ARG A 139 -17.78 -8.60 -10.79
CA ARG A 139 -17.53 -7.88 -9.55
C ARG A 139 -16.56 -8.69 -8.69
N ILE A 140 -15.55 -8.01 -8.14
CA ILE A 140 -14.64 -8.57 -7.14
C ILE A 140 -14.91 -7.83 -5.85
N PHE A 141 -15.27 -8.55 -4.79
CA PHE A 141 -15.55 -7.97 -3.48
C PHE A 141 -14.34 -8.16 -2.56
N TYR A 142 -14.06 -7.16 -1.74
CA TYR A 142 -13.10 -7.25 -0.65
C TYR A 142 -13.83 -7.42 0.69
N SER A 143 -13.07 -7.71 1.74
CA SER A 143 -13.53 -7.54 3.10
C SER A 143 -14.04 -6.11 3.32
N GLU A 144 -15.10 -5.97 4.10
CA GLU A 144 -15.69 -4.67 4.41
C GLU A 144 -14.80 -3.87 5.36
N GLU A 145 -14.57 -2.60 5.04
CA GLU A 145 -13.85 -1.65 5.88
C GLU A 145 -14.66 -0.37 5.94
N LEU A 146 -15.43 -0.21 7.02
CA LEU A 146 -16.37 0.90 7.20
C LEU A 146 -17.46 0.99 6.11
N GLY A 147 -17.47 0.07 5.14
CA GLY A 147 -18.39 0.00 4.01
C GLY A 147 -17.99 -1.05 2.97
N VAL A 148 -18.83 -1.17 1.94
CA VAL A 148 -18.65 -2.14 0.85
C VAL A 148 -17.52 -1.70 -0.07
N ARG A 149 -16.54 -2.58 -0.24
CA ARG A 149 -15.40 -2.40 -1.15
C ARG A 149 -15.50 -3.40 -2.31
N ARG A 150 -15.51 -2.90 -3.55
CA ARG A 150 -15.55 -3.75 -4.75
C ARG A 150 -14.83 -3.14 -5.95
N VAL A 151 -14.31 -4.00 -6.82
CA VAL A 151 -13.95 -3.66 -8.20
C VAL A 151 -15.08 -4.05 -9.12
N GLN A 152 -15.53 -3.12 -9.97
CA GLN A 152 -16.50 -3.36 -11.04
C GLN A 152 -15.76 -3.52 -12.36
N LEU A 153 -15.84 -4.70 -12.96
CA LEU A 153 -15.29 -4.99 -14.28
C LEU A 153 -16.38 -4.84 -15.32
N ASN A 154 -16.05 -4.13 -16.41
CA ASN A 154 -16.90 -4.01 -17.59
C ASN A 154 -16.36 -4.93 -18.68
N ALA A 155 -17.26 -5.50 -19.48
CA ALA A 155 -16.86 -6.37 -20.57
C ALA A 155 -16.14 -5.57 -21.67
N PHE A 156 -15.12 -6.18 -22.27
CA PHE A 156 -14.41 -5.66 -23.44
C PHE A 156 -13.73 -6.81 -24.19
N THR A 157 -13.30 -6.57 -25.43
CA THR A 157 -12.54 -7.57 -26.20
C THR A 157 -11.06 -7.50 -25.80
N PRO A 158 -10.49 -8.53 -25.14
CA PRO A 158 -9.08 -8.53 -24.79
C PRO A 158 -8.20 -8.72 -26.03
N PRO A 159 -6.92 -8.28 -25.99
CA PRO A 159 -5.99 -8.52 -27.08
C PRO A 159 -5.80 -10.03 -27.31
N ALA A 160 -5.53 -10.44 -28.56
CA ALA A 160 -5.37 -11.85 -28.90
C ALA A 160 -4.10 -12.49 -28.30
N GLY A 161 -3.04 -11.68 -28.13
CA GLY A 161 -1.74 -12.18 -27.68
C GLY A 161 -1.69 -12.45 -26.18
N VAL A 162 -1.18 -13.62 -25.80
CA VAL A 162 -1.12 -14.10 -24.40
C VAL A 162 -0.33 -13.13 -23.50
N ARG A 163 0.79 -12.58 -24.00
CA ARG A 163 1.60 -11.61 -23.26
C ARG A 163 0.86 -10.29 -23.00
N GLN A 164 0.15 -9.79 -24.01
CA GLN A 164 -0.64 -8.56 -23.90
C GLN A 164 -1.80 -8.74 -22.91
N ARG A 165 -2.44 -9.91 -22.90
CA ARG A 165 -3.47 -10.24 -21.91
C ARG A 165 -2.90 -10.28 -20.50
N TYR A 166 -1.74 -10.90 -20.32
CA TYR A 166 -1.05 -10.94 -19.02
C TYR A 166 -0.70 -9.53 -18.53
N GLN A 167 -0.11 -8.70 -19.40
CA GLN A 167 0.27 -7.32 -19.07
C GLN A 167 -0.95 -6.46 -18.71
N LEU A 168 -2.08 -6.66 -19.39
CA LEU A 168 -3.30 -5.88 -19.13
C LEU A 168 -3.96 -6.26 -17.80
N ALA A 169 -3.75 -7.49 -17.33
CA ALA A 169 -4.31 -7.96 -16.07
C ALA A 169 -3.44 -7.61 -14.84
N ALA A 170 -2.18 -7.22 -15.05
CA ALA A 170 -1.17 -6.92 -14.03
C ALA A 170 -1.06 -5.42 -13.73
#